data_AF-A0A3Q0J1B7-F1
#
_entry.id   AF-A0A3Q0J1B7-F1
#
_cell.length_a   1.000
_cell.length_b   1.000
_cell.length_c   1.000
_cell.angle_alpha   90.00
_cell.angle_beta   90.00
_cell.angle_gamma   90.00
#
_symmetry.space_group_name_H-M   'P 1'
#
loop_
_entity.id
_entity.type
_entity.pdbx_description
1 polymer ?
#
loop_
_entity_poly.entity_id
_entity_poly.type
_entity_poly.pdbx_seq_one_letter_code
_entity_poly.pdbx_strand_id
1 'polypeptide(L)'
;MPSDTVIWNFDKANWELYQSSIDFDSVTLICDGDNEPDIDNVISVVNRAILHAADLAIPKKRLPTNKFPIPWWDDELKAAIRNRRKCLRLARRHPTLDNTIAFKRARAVARQMMKRKRREGWSNFVSSIDSSTTPGEMFHKMGKLRGKYTPRHIKALRDLSDPTKLLFDSASMSNTLVTHFTNVSSNNNYSDVFLSHKEQCEGNVIPIDTQYDAEYNSPFAYDEMISSLMSCSSKAAGPDGISFIMIQKLPTSALDKLLEIYNFIWIMVRRSTVRLKITSCQS
;
A
#
# COMPACT_ATOMS: atom_id res chain seq x y z
N MET A 1 7.54 4.45 -22.68
CA MET A 1 8.65 3.85 -21.93
C MET A 1 8.10 2.74 -21.04
N PRO A 2 8.84 1.65 -20.79
CA PRO A 2 8.45 0.70 -19.75
C PRO A 2 8.26 1.46 -18.43
N SER A 3 7.21 1.16 -17.68
CA SER A 3 7.04 1.71 -16.34
C SER A 3 8.19 1.22 -15.47
N ASP A 4 9.11 2.11 -15.08
CA ASP A 4 10.23 1.79 -14.17
C ASP A 4 9.78 1.66 -12.70
N THR A 5 8.47 1.59 -12.46
CA THR A 5 7.92 1.40 -11.13
C THR A 5 8.26 0.02 -10.59
N VAL A 6 9.14 0.04 -9.59
CA VAL A 6 9.55 -1.10 -8.81
C VAL A 6 8.71 -1.12 -7.53
N ILE A 7 8.05 -2.24 -7.25
CA ILE A 7 7.23 -2.42 -6.05
C ILE A 7 7.74 -3.60 -5.23
N TRP A 8 7.48 -3.58 -3.93
CA TRP A 8 7.74 -4.72 -3.04
C TRP A 8 6.96 -5.97 -3.48
N ASN A 9 7.62 -7.13 -3.42
CA ASN A 9 7.01 -8.41 -3.72
C ASN A 9 6.75 -9.21 -2.44
N PHE A 10 5.70 -8.81 -1.71
CA PHE A 10 5.32 -9.45 -0.45
C PHE A 10 5.03 -10.95 -0.57
N ASP A 11 4.62 -11.44 -1.75
CA ASP A 11 4.38 -12.87 -2.00
C ASP A 11 5.65 -13.73 -1.90
N LYS A 12 6.84 -13.11 -2.00
CA LYS A 12 8.15 -13.78 -1.89
C LYS A 12 9.00 -13.20 -0.75
N ALA A 13 8.38 -12.48 0.19
CA ALA A 13 9.07 -11.95 1.35
C ALA A 13 9.52 -13.07 2.29
N ASN A 14 10.73 -12.97 2.81
CA ASN A 14 11.18 -13.79 3.93
C ASN A 14 10.85 -13.07 5.24
N TRP A 15 9.66 -13.34 5.80
CA TRP A 15 9.21 -12.65 7.01
C TRP A 15 10.02 -13.01 8.27
N GLU A 16 10.62 -14.20 8.32
CA GLU A 16 11.49 -14.59 9.44
C GLU A 16 12.76 -13.74 9.45
N LEU A 17 13.41 -13.59 8.29
CA LEU A 17 14.56 -12.70 8.15
C LEU A 17 14.18 -11.23 8.39
N TYR A 18 13.00 -10.81 7.91
CA TYR A 18 12.50 -9.46 8.16
C TYR A 18 12.39 -9.20 9.65
N GLN A 19 11.71 -10.08 10.39
CA GLN A 19 11.52 -9.95 11.84
C GLN A 19 12.84 -9.98 12.61
N SER A 20 13.79 -10.84 12.22
CA SER A 20 15.10 -10.90 12.89
C SER A 20 16.00 -9.70 12.58
N SER A 21 15.74 -8.98 11.49
CA SER A 21 16.54 -7.81 11.08
C SER A 21 15.97 -6.49 11.60
N ILE A 22 14.78 -6.52 12.22
CA ILE A 22 14.21 -5.36 12.90
C ILE A 22 14.91 -5.20 14.24
N ASP A 23 15.59 -4.06 14.40
CA ASP A 23 16.23 -3.66 15.64
C ASP A 23 15.79 -2.23 15.97
N PHE A 24 15.05 -2.09 17.07
CA PHE A 24 14.61 -0.81 17.61
C PHE A 24 15.37 -0.45 18.91
N ASP A 25 16.46 -1.14 19.25
CA ASP A 25 17.22 -0.88 20.48
C ASP A 25 17.83 0.53 20.51
N SER A 26 18.11 1.09 19.33
CA SER A 26 18.55 2.48 19.16
C SER A 26 17.42 3.53 19.28
N VAL A 27 16.16 3.10 19.39
CA VAL A 27 15.00 3.97 19.52
C VAL A 27 14.81 4.33 20.99
N THR A 28 15.44 5.42 21.41
CA THR A 28 15.30 5.97 22.76
C THR A 28 14.32 7.14 22.77
N LEU A 29 13.30 7.06 23.62
CA LEU A 29 12.41 8.17 23.97
C LEU A 29 12.97 9.05 25.10
N ILE A 30 14.26 8.91 25.42
CA ILE A 30 14.90 9.55 26.57
C ILE A 30 14.98 11.06 26.35
N CYS A 31 14.46 11.82 27.30
CA CYS A 31 14.69 13.25 27.44
C CYS A 31 16.03 13.45 28.17
N ASP A 32 17.06 13.95 27.49
CA ASP A 32 18.23 14.47 28.17
C ASP A 32 17.91 15.89 28.68
N GLY A 33 17.43 15.99 29.92
CA GLY A 33 17.10 17.27 30.59
C GLY A 33 15.69 17.80 30.28
N ASP A 34 15.54 19.13 30.25
CA ASP A 34 14.27 19.85 29.99
C ASP A 34 13.81 19.82 28.52
N ASN A 35 14.57 19.18 27.63
CA ASN A 35 14.26 19.13 26.21
C ASN A 35 13.35 17.94 25.90
N GLU A 36 12.18 18.23 25.32
CA GLU A 36 11.29 17.21 24.78
C GLU A 36 11.99 16.46 23.62
N PRO A 37 11.82 15.12 23.53
CA PRO A 37 12.46 14.33 22.49
C PRO A 37 11.91 14.74 21.12
N ASP A 38 12.82 14.83 20.15
CA ASP A 38 12.46 15.12 18.77
C ASP A 38 11.73 13.91 18.16
N ILE A 39 10.40 13.99 18.15
CA ILE A 39 9.50 12.96 17.63
C ILE A 39 9.81 12.66 16.15
N ASP A 40 10.16 13.67 15.37
CA ASP A 40 10.44 13.49 13.94
C ASP A 40 11.71 12.65 13.74
N ASN A 41 12.74 12.88 14.57
CA ASN A 41 13.94 12.06 14.54
C ASN A 41 13.67 10.61 15.00
N VAL A 42 12.88 10.42 16.06
CA VAL A 42 12.46 9.09 16.54
C VAL A 42 11.74 8.31 15.44
N ILE A 43 10.75 8.94 14.78
CA ILE A 43 10.00 8.33 13.67
C ILE A 43 10.93 8.03 12.48
N SER A 44 11.88 8.92 12.18
CA SER A 44 12.87 8.72 11.11
C SER A 44 13.76 7.50 11.35
N VAL A 45 14.20 7.28 12.60
CA VAL A 45 14.98 6.09 13.00
C VAL A 45 14.14 4.82 12.81
N VAL A 46 12.90 4.81 13.30
CA VAL A 46 11.97 3.69 13.13
C VAL A 46 11.74 3.37 11.66
N ASN A 47 11.43 4.39 10.84
CA ASN A 47 11.18 4.22 9.42
C ASN A 47 12.39 3.63 8.70
N ARG A 48 13.59 4.12 9.01
CA ARG A 48 14.84 3.61 8.44
C ARG A 48 15.11 2.16 8.84
N ALA A 49 14.86 1.78 10.09
CA ALA A 49 15.01 0.39 10.54
C ALA A 49 14.04 -0.55 9.79
N ILE A 50 12.77 -0.14 9.64
CA ILE A 50 11.75 -0.88 8.89
C ILE A 50 12.16 -1.05 7.42
N LEU A 51 12.59 0.03 6.77
CA LEU A 51 12.98 0.00 5.36
C LEU A 51 14.26 -0.82 5.13
N HIS A 52 15.23 -0.73 6.04
CA HIS A 52 16.45 -1.53 5.98
C HIS A 52 16.15 -3.03 6.08
N ALA A 53 15.34 -3.44 7.06
CA ALA A 53 14.90 -4.84 7.17
C ALA A 53 14.11 -5.28 5.94
N ALA A 54 13.26 -4.41 5.37
CA ALA A 54 12.52 -4.69 4.16
C ALA A 54 13.43 -4.88 2.94
N ASP A 55 14.46 -4.05 2.77
CA ASP A 55 15.42 -4.17 1.67
C ASP A 55 16.20 -5.49 1.71
N LEU A 56 16.51 -6.01 2.90
CA LEU A 56 17.19 -7.30 3.08
C LEU A 56 16.26 -8.49 2.81
N ALA A 57 15.01 -8.41 3.27
CA ALA A 57 14.12 -9.56 3.36
C ALA A 57 13.06 -9.65 2.26
N ILE A 58 12.74 -8.53 1.59
CA ILE A 58 11.62 -8.43 0.65
C ILE A 58 12.16 -8.13 -0.75
N PRO A 59 12.08 -9.08 -1.69
CA PRO A 59 12.52 -8.82 -3.05
C PRO A 59 11.59 -7.80 -3.72
N LYS A 60 12.17 -6.94 -4.56
CA LYS A 60 11.43 -5.98 -5.38
C LYS A 60 11.07 -6.59 -6.75
N LYS A 61 9.88 -6.27 -7.28
CA LYS A 61 9.42 -6.69 -8.62
C LYS A 61 9.06 -5.49 -9.49
N ARG A 62 9.38 -5.60 -10.79
CA ARG A 62 8.96 -4.64 -11.80
C ARG A 62 7.53 -4.95 -12.24
N LEU A 63 6.70 -3.93 -12.37
CA LEU A 63 5.36 -4.10 -12.91
C LEU A 63 5.42 -4.31 -14.43
N PRO A 64 4.91 -5.43 -14.97
CA PRO A 64 4.90 -5.65 -16.41
C PRO A 64 3.92 -4.68 -17.09
N THR A 65 4.39 -3.95 -18.09
CA THR A 65 3.59 -2.96 -18.83
C THR A 65 2.40 -3.57 -19.58
N ASN A 66 2.52 -4.82 -20.01
CA ASN A 66 1.46 -5.59 -20.67
C ASN A 66 1.13 -6.84 -19.86
N LYS A 67 0.47 -6.65 -18.72
CA LYS A 67 -0.07 -7.77 -17.95
C LYS A 67 -1.29 -8.32 -18.67
N PHE A 68 -1.26 -9.59 -19.08
CA PHE A 68 -2.49 -10.28 -19.47
C PHE A 68 -3.44 -10.25 -18.26
N PRO A 69 -4.71 -9.86 -18.44
CA PRO A 69 -5.65 -9.67 -17.33
C PRO A 69 -6.12 -10.99 -16.69
N ILE A 70 -5.42 -12.08 -16.97
CA ILE A 70 -5.81 -13.45 -16.68
C ILE A 70 -5.05 -13.94 -15.44
N PRO A 71 -5.75 -14.24 -14.33
CA PRO A 71 -5.11 -14.62 -13.07
C PRO A 71 -4.27 -15.91 -13.13
N TRP A 72 -4.69 -16.89 -13.93
CA TRP A 72 -3.99 -18.17 -14.09
C TRP A 72 -2.79 -18.12 -15.05
N TRP A 73 -2.41 -16.94 -15.54
CA TRP A 73 -1.28 -16.75 -16.46
C TRP A 73 0.03 -16.55 -15.70
N ASP A 74 0.75 -17.63 -15.46
CA ASP A 74 1.98 -17.65 -14.66
C ASP A 74 3.27 -17.85 -15.47
N ASP A 75 4.42 -17.81 -14.78
CA ASP A 75 5.73 -17.93 -15.41
C ASP A 75 6.04 -19.35 -15.89
N GLU A 76 5.48 -20.37 -15.23
CA GLU A 76 5.56 -21.78 -15.63
C GLU A 76 4.92 -21.97 -17.01
N LEU A 77 3.69 -21.47 -17.19
CA LEU A 77 2.96 -21.53 -18.46
C LEU A 77 3.67 -20.71 -19.55
N LYS A 78 4.21 -19.54 -19.21
CA LYS A 78 5.03 -18.74 -20.16
C LYS A 78 6.26 -19.51 -20.61
N ALA A 79 6.96 -20.22 -19.72
CA ALA A 79 8.12 -21.03 -20.06
C ALA A 79 7.73 -22.19 -21.00
N ALA A 80 6.64 -22.90 -20.72
CA ALA A 80 6.14 -23.97 -21.59
C ALA A 80 5.74 -23.45 -22.98
N ILE A 81 5.07 -22.29 -23.07
CA ILE A 81 4.72 -21.67 -24.35
C ILE A 81 5.97 -21.19 -25.11
N ARG A 82 6.96 -20.62 -24.41
CA ARG A 82 8.25 -20.24 -25.01
C ARG A 82 8.97 -21.46 -25.60
N ASN A 83 9.01 -22.57 -24.86
CA ASN A 83 9.61 -23.81 -25.33
C ASN A 83 8.88 -24.35 -26.57
N ARG A 84 7.55 -24.40 -26.55
CA ARG A 84 6.74 -24.77 -27.73
C ARG A 84 7.06 -23.91 -28.96
N ARG A 85 7.18 -22.58 -28.79
CA ARG A 85 7.55 -21.65 -29.87
C ARG A 85 8.97 -21.91 -30.37
N LYS A 86 9.92 -22.19 -29.48
CA LYS A 86 11.30 -22.56 -29.81
C LYS A 86 11.34 -23.82 -30.67
N CYS A 87 10.70 -24.91 -30.22
CA CYS A 87 10.63 -26.17 -30.97
C CYS A 87 9.92 -26.00 -32.33
N LEU A 88 8.84 -25.20 -32.40
CA LEU A 88 8.16 -24.93 -33.67
C LEU A 88 9.07 -24.21 -34.68
N ARG A 89 9.84 -23.20 -34.23
CA ARG A 89 10.79 -22.50 -35.09
C ARG A 89 11.88 -23.45 -35.60
N LEU A 90 12.41 -24.30 -34.73
CA LEU A 90 13.42 -25.31 -35.11
C LEU A 90 12.85 -26.29 -36.13
N ALA A 91 11.67 -26.87 -35.89
CA ALA A 91 11.02 -27.80 -36.82
C ALA A 91 10.67 -27.17 -38.17
N ARG A 92 10.37 -25.87 -38.22
CA ARG A 92 10.13 -25.13 -39.47
C ARG A 92 11.41 -24.86 -40.25
N ARG A 93 12.52 -24.55 -39.57
CA ARG A 93 13.82 -24.29 -40.20
C ARG A 93 14.52 -25.57 -40.64
N HIS A 94 14.43 -26.61 -39.82
CA HIS A 94 15.06 -27.90 -40.02
C HIS A 94 14.03 -29.02 -39.79
N PRO A 95 13.31 -29.44 -40.85
CA PRO A 95 12.19 -30.39 -40.76
C PRO A 95 12.62 -31.86 -40.54
N THR A 96 13.48 -32.12 -39.57
CA THR A 96 13.87 -33.49 -39.20
C THR A 96 12.77 -34.19 -38.39
N LEU A 97 12.81 -35.52 -38.37
CA LEU A 97 11.88 -36.35 -37.57
C LEU A 97 11.96 -35.98 -36.09
N ASP A 98 13.18 -35.86 -35.55
CA ASP A 98 13.41 -35.51 -34.15
C ASP A 98 12.87 -34.13 -33.79
N ASN A 99 13.09 -33.12 -34.65
CA ASN A 99 12.57 -31.78 -34.42
C ASN A 99 11.04 -31.75 -34.43
N THR A 100 10.42 -32.57 -35.29
CA THR A 100 8.97 -32.74 -35.35
C THR A 100 8.43 -33.43 -34.09
N ILE A 101 9.09 -34.48 -33.61
CA ILE A 101 8.75 -35.18 -32.36
C ILE A 101 8.89 -34.22 -31.17
N ALA A 102 10.00 -33.48 -31.08
CA ALA A 102 10.24 -32.51 -30.02
C ALA A 102 9.17 -31.41 -30.00
N PHE A 103 8.79 -30.88 -31.17
CA PHE A 103 7.67 -29.94 -31.27
C PHE A 103 6.34 -30.54 -30.82
N LYS A 104 6.00 -31.76 -31.25
CA LYS A 104 4.78 -32.46 -30.83
C LYS A 104 4.73 -32.64 -29.30
N ARG A 105 5.84 -33.07 -28.68
CA ARG A 105 5.99 -33.18 -27.22
C ARG A 105 5.79 -31.84 -26.53
N ALA A 106 6.52 -30.80 -26.95
CA ALA A 106 6.41 -29.46 -26.37
C ALA A 106 4.99 -28.86 -26.53
N ARG A 107 4.31 -29.15 -27.65
CA ARG A 107 2.91 -28.76 -27.89
C ARG A 107 1.96 -29.48 -26.93
N ALA A 108 2.15 -30.77 -26.69
CA ALA A 108 1.33 -31.54 -25.76
C ALA A 108 1.47 -31.02 -24.32
N VAL A 109 2.71 -30.84 -23.85
CA VAL A 109 3.00 -30.28 -22.52
C VAL A 109 2.35 -28.91 -22.34
N ALA A 110 2.55 -27.98 -23.29
CA ALA A 110 1.96 -26.65 -23.20
C ALA A 110 0.41 -26.69 -23.19
N ARG A 111 -0.21 -27.61 -23.95
CA ARG A 111 -1.68 -27.79 -23.96
C ARG A 111 -2.19 -28.34 -22.63
N GLN A 112 -1.53 -29.34 -22.07
CA GLN A 112 -1.88 -29.93 -20.79
C GLN A 112 -1.77 -28.88 -19.66
N MET A 113 -0.66 -28.16 -19.61
CA MET A 113 -0.43 -27.11 -18.62
C MET A 113 -1.47 -25.99 -18.72
N MET A 114 -1.81 -25.54 -19.93
CA MET A 114 -2.84 -24.53 -20.13
C MET A 114 -4.23 -25.00 -19.63
N LYS A 115 -4.60 -26.26 -19.90
CA LYS A 115 -5.85 -26.84 -19.38
C LYS A 115 -5.85 -26.92 -17.85
N ARG A 116 -4.74 -27.39 -17.27
CA ARG A 116 -4.54 -27.50 -15.81
C ARG A 116 -4.68 -26.14 -15.14
N LYS A 117 -3.90 -25.14 -15.55
CA LYS A 117 -3.91 -23.78 -14.98
C LYS A 117 -5.27 -23.11 -15.11
N ARG A 118 -5.97 -23.29 -16.24
CA ARG A 118 -7.32 -22.74 -16.41
C ARG A 118 -8.34 -23.38 -15.48
N ARG A 119 -8.24 -24.69 -15.23
CA ARG A 119 -9.10 -25.41 -14.29
C ARG A 119 -8.81 -24.99 -12.85
N GLU A 120 -7.54 -24.95 -12.45
CA GLU A 120 -7.10 -24.47 -11.13
C GLU A 120 -7.59 -23.03 -10.89
N GLY A 121 -7.40 -22.14 -11.86
CA GLY A 121 -7.87 -20.75 -11.76
C GLY A 121 -9.39 -20.61 -11.66
N TRP A 122 -10.16 -21.50 -12.28
CA TRP A 122 -11.62 -21.54 -12.11
C TRP A 122 -12.01 -22.09 -10.74
N SER A 123 -11.37 -23.16 -10.29
CA SER A 123 -11.61 -23.76 -8.96
C SER A 123 -11.34 -22.74 -7.85
N ASN A 124 -10.19 -22.06 -7.91
CA ASN A 124 -9.80 -21.03 -6.94
C ASN A 124 -10.76 -19.84 -6.95
N PHE A 125 -11.36 -19.52 -8.10
CA PHE A 125 -12.36 -18.47 -8.19
C PHE A 125 -13.66 -18.88 -7.51
N VAL A 126 -14.18 -20.07 -7.81
CA VAL A 126 -15.41 -20.58 -7.19
C VAL A 126 -15.24 -20.69 -5.68
N SER A 127 -14.08 -21.15 -5.19
CA SER A 127 -13.79 -21.20 -3.75
C SER A 127 -13.64 -19.84 -3.09
N SER A 128 -13.42 -18.77 -3.87
CA SER A 128 -13.30 -17.40 -3.35
C SER A 128 -14.62 -16.63 -3.29
N ILE A 129 -15.74 -17.24 -3.72
CA ILE A 129 -17.07 -16.63 -3.64
C ILE A 129 -17.65 -16.99 -2.28
N ASP A 130 -17.93 -15.98 -1.47
CA ASP A 130 -18.55 -16.08 -0.16
C ASP A 130 -19.81 -15.20 -0.07
N SER A 131 -20.47 -15.18 1.10
CA SER A 131 -21.66 -14.36 1.35
C SER A 131 -21.40 -12.85 1.28
N SER A 132 -20.14 -12.42 1.36
CA SER A 132 -19.73 -11.02 1.28
C SER A 132 -19.46 -10.57 -0.16
N THR A 133 -19.34 -11.51 -1.10
CA THR A 133 -18.98 -11.24 -2.49
C THR A 133 -20.15 -10.61 -3.24
N THR A 134 -20.00 -9.34 -3.62
CA THR A 134 -21.04 -8.64 -4.38
C THR A 134 -21.17 -9.17 -5.81
N PRO A 135 -22.36 -9.08 -6.44
CA PRO A 135 -22.54 -9.47 -7.85
C PRO A 135 -21.56 -8.76 -8.79
N GLY A 136 -21.29 -7.47 -8.55
CA GLY A 136 -20.33 -6.69 -9.33
C GLY A 136 -18.91 -7.25 -9.26
N GLU A 137 -18.45 -7.60 -8.06
CA GLU A 137 -17.14 -8.22 -7.87
C GLU A 137 -17.05 -9.59 -8.55
N MET A 138 -18.11 -10.39 -8.44
CA MET A 138 -18.21 -11.69 -9.12
C MET A 138 -18.09 -11.54 -10.65
N PHE A 139 -18.88 -10.65 -11.27
CA PHE A 139 -18.82 -10.41 -12.71
C PHE A 139 -17.46 -9.86 -13.16
N HIS A 140 -16.84 -9.00 -12.36
CA HIS A 140 -15.50 -8.48 -12.61
C HIS A 140 -14.43 -9.58 -12.59
N LYS A 141 -14.43 -10.43 -11.56
CA LYS A 141 -13.53 -11.60 -11.46
C LYS A 141 -13.76 -12.58 -12.62
N MET A 142 -15.03 -12.85 -12.98
CA MET A 142 -15.37 -13.70 -14.13
C MET A 142 -14.87 -13.10 -15.46
N GLY A 143 -14.97 -11.78 -15.63
CA GLY A 143 -14.40 -11.06 -16.78
C GLY A 143 -12.88 -11.24 -16.90
N LYS A 144 -12.16 -11.19 -15.78
CA LYS A 144 -10.71 -11.44 -15.70
C LYS A 144 -10.34 -12.86 -16.11
N LEU A 145 -11.05 -13.87 -15.61
CA LEU A 145 -10.81 -15.28 -15.95
C LEU A 145 -11.03 -15.59 -17.43
N ARG A 146 -12.02 -14.93 -18.05
CA ARG A 146 -12.29 -15.03 -19.48
C ARG A 146 -11.29 -14.24 -20.34
N GLY A 147 -10.44 -13.41 -19.74
CA GLY A 147 -9.53 -12.51 -20.45
C GLY A 147 -10.24 -11.34 -21.14
N LYS A 148 -11.50 -11.05 -20.77
CA LYS A 148 -12.28 -9.92 -21.31
C LYS A 148 -12.13 -8.65 -20.47
N TYR A 149 -11.43 -8.74 -19.34
CA TYR A 149 -11.22 -7.59 -18.47
C TYR A 149 -10.28 -6.58 -19.12
N THR A 150 -10.79 -5.37 -19.31
CA THR A 150 -10.02 -4.19 -19.68
C THR A 150 -9.90 -3.30 -18.45
N PRO A 151 -8.67 -3.03 -17.96
CA PRO A 151 -8.53 -2.15 -16.82
C PRO A 151 -8.91 -0.72 -17.23
N ARG A 152 -9.78 -0.09 -16.43
CA ARG A 152 -10.12 1.33 -16.57
C ARG A 152 -9.05 2.14 -15.85
N HIS A 153 -8.03 2.57 -16.59
CA HIS A 153 -7.04 3.52 -16.08
C HIS A 153 -7.30 4.87 -16.70
N ILE A 154 -7.31 5.92 -15.88
CA ILE A 154 -7.15 7.28 -16.36
C ILE A 154 -5.74 7.33 -16.98
N LYS A 155 -5.67 7.57 -18.30
CA LYS A 155 -4.40 7.55 -19.04
C LYS A 155 -3.72 8.90 -19.13
N ALA A 156 -4.51 9.96 -18.94
CA ALA A 156 -4.01 11.31 -18.94
C ALA A 156 -4.93 12.21 -18.10
N LEU A 157 -4.36 13.24 -17.51
CA LEU A 157 -5.07 14.39 -16.96
C LEU A 157 -4.59 15.66 -17.66
N ARG A 158 -5.43 16.68 -17.74
CA ARG A 158 -4.99 18.01 -18.16
C ARG A 158 -4.27 18.68 -16.99
N ASP A 159 -3.22 19.41 -17.31
CA ASP A 159 -2.58 20.28 -16.33
C ASP A 159 -3.56 21.40 -15.93
N LEU A 160 -3.57 21.78 -14.65
CA LEU A 160 -4.43 22.86 -14.15
C LEU A 160 -3.89 24.23 -14.57
N SER A 161 -2.56 24.34 -14.73
CA SER A 161 -1.89 25.59 -15.10
C SER A 161 -1.91 25.86 -16.62
N ASP A 162 -1.95 24.80 -17.44
CA ASP A 162 -2.00 24.90 -18.90
C ASP A 162 -2.99 23.88 -19.48
N PRO A 163 -4.17 24.31 -19.93
CA PRO A 163 -5.22 23.44 -20.48
C PRO A 163 -4.80 22.67 -21.74
N THR A 164 -3.73 23.09 -22.42
CA THR A 164 -3.22 22.44 -23.63
C THR A 164 -2.27 21.29 -23.33
N LYS A 165 -1.73 21.23 -22.10
CA LYS A 165 -0.78 20.23 -21.66
C LYS A 165 -1.47 19.02 -21.03
N LEU A 166 -1.07 17.83 -21.48
CA LEU A 166 -1.53 16.54 -20.95
C LEU A 166 -0.44 15.88 -20.13
N LEU A 167 -0.79 15.45 -18.91
CA LEU A 167 0.04 14.71 -17.98
C LEU A 167 -0.26 13.22 -18.12
N PHE A 168 0.79 12.40 -18.22
CA PHE A 168 0.69 10.96 -18.43
C PHE A 168 1.35 10.14 -17.32
N ASP A 169 2.19 10.77 -16.50
CA ASP A 169 2.86 10.13 -15.38
C ASP A 169 2.00 10.17 -14.12
N SER A 170 2.06 9.10 -13.34
CA SER A 170 1.21 8.92 -12.16
C SER A 170 1.48 9.96 -11.07
N ALA A 171 2.72 10.44 -10.94
CA ALA A 171 3.11 11.38 -9.90
C ALA A 171 2.50 12.76 -10.16
N SER A 172 2.70 13.30 -11.37
CA SER A 172 2.12 14.59 -11.77
C SER A 172 0.59 14.52 -11.76
N MET A 173 0.00 13.45 -12.30
CA MET A 173 -1.44 13.24 -12.22
C MET A 173 -1.98 13.25 -10.78
N SER A 174 -1.29 12.58 -9.85
CA SER A 174 -1.66 12.56 -8.43
C SER A 174 -1.55 13.96 -7.81
N ASN A 175 -0.45 14.66 -8.05
CA ASN A 175 -0.25 16.02 -7.54
C ASN A 175 -1.30 16.99 -8.09
N THR A 176 -1.66 16.89 -9.37
CA THR A 176 -2.74 17.70 -9.97
C THR A 176 -4.08 17.41 -9.30
N LEU A 177 -4.40 16.15 -9.00
CA LEU A 177 -5.61 15.80 -8.24
C LEU A 177 -5.57 16.38 -6.83
N VAL A 178 -4.44 16.27 -6.13
CA VAL A 178 -4.26 16.88 -4.79
C VAL A 178 -4.52 18.37 -4.86
N THR A 179 -3.87 19.10 -5.77
CA THR A 179 -4.08 20.55 -5.94
C THR A 179 -5.54 20.87 -6.26
N HIS A 180 -6.18 20.11 -7.15
CA HIS A 180 -7.58 20.29 -7.47
C HIS A 180 -8.48 20.11 -6.24
N PHE A 181 -8.30 19.03 -5.47
CA PHE A 181 -9.10 18.79 -4.28
C PHE A 181 -8.83 19.79 -3.16
N THR A 182 -7.57 20.19 -2.94
CA THR A 182 -7.22 21.28 -2.02
C THR A 182 -7.92 22.56 -2.42
N ASN A 183 -7.94 22.88 -3.72
CA ASN A 183 -8.63 24.07 -4.21
C ASN A 183 -10.14 23.96 -4.02
N VAL A 184 -10.76 22.82 -4.31
CA VAL A 184 -12.22 22.59 -4.12
C VAL A 184 -12.62 22.62 -2.65
N SER A 185 -11.77 22.09 -1.77
CA SER A 185 -11.98 22.10 -0.31
C SER A 185 -11.47 23.37 0.37
N SER A 186 -10.96 24.34 -0.39
CA SER A 186 -10.47 25.61 0.15
C SER A 186 -11.60 26.44 0.74
N ASN A 187 -11.29 27.16 1.83
CA ASN A 187 -12.20 28.15 2.41
C ASN A 187 -12.66 29.20 1.39
N ASN A 188 -11.84 29.48 0.37
CA ASN A 188 -12.14 30.45 -0.69
C ASN A 188 -13.40 30.10 -1.51
N ASN A 189 -13.90 28.86 -1.45
CA ASN A 189 -15.13 28.46 -2.14
C ASN A 189 -16.39 28.61 -1.29
N TYR A 190 -16.26 28.98 -0.02
CA TYR A 190 -17.41 29.24 0.83
C TYR A 190 -17.85 30.70 0.72
N SER A 191 -19.11 30.96 1.05
CA SER A 191 -19.62 32.33 1.13
C SER A 191 -19.06 33.07 2.35
N ASP A 192 -18.96 34.40 2.26
CA ASP A 192 -18.50 35.24 3.38
C ASP A 192 -19.34 35.03 4.66
N VAL A 193 -20.63 34.76 4.50
CA VAL A 193 -21.54 34.44 5.60
C VAL A 193 -21.12 33.15 6.32
N PHE A 194 -20.78 32.10 5.55
CA PHE A 194 -20.32 30.83 6.14
C PHE A 194 -18.94 30.97 6.75
N LEU A 195 -18.03 31.71 6.12
CA LEU A 195 -16.69 31.95 6.67
C LEU A 195 -16.75 32.68 8.01
N SER A 196 -17.56 33.75 8.10
CA SER A 196 -17.77 34.49 9.35
C SER A 196 -18.33 33.59 10.46
N HIS A 197 -19.32 32.74 10.12
CA HIS A 197 -19.89 31.78 11.06
C HIS A 197 -18.87 30.72 11.49
N LYS A 198 -18.09 30.19 10.54
CA LYS A 198 -17.03 29.21 10.80
C LYS A 198 -15.96 29.79 11.72
N GLU A 199 -15.45 31.00 11.44
CA GLU A 199 -14.47 31.69 12.27
C GLU A 199 -15.02 31.97 13.68
N GLN A 200 -16.28 32.37 13.79
CA GLN A 200 -16.94 32.54 15.08
C GLN A 200 -17.03 31.21 15.86
N CYS A 201 -17.36 30.11 15.19
CA CYS A 201 -17.44 28.79 15.82
C CYS A 201 -16.05 28.21 16.17
N GLU A 202 -15.07 28.30 15.27
CA GLU A 202 -13.70 27.79 15.48
C GLU A 202 -12.90 28.65 16.47
N GLY A 203 -13.23 29.94 16.58
CA GLY A 203 -12.68 30.85 17.59
C GLY A 203 -13.20 30.57 19.01
N ASN A 204 -14.33 29.87 19.15
CA ASN A 204 -14.81 29.41 20.45
C ASN A 204 -13.98 28.21 20.89
N VAL A 205 -13.09 28.44 21.86
CA VAL A 205 -12.36 27.35 22.53
C VAL A 205 -13.39 26.46 23.21
N ILE A 206 -13.58 25.25 22.69
CA ILE A 206 -14.38 24.23 23.36
C ILE A 206 -13.69 23.95 24.71
N PRO A 207 -14.36 24.16 25.85
CA PRO A 207 -13.80 23.83 27.14
C PRO A 207 -13.76 22.30 27.26
N ILE A 208 -12.69 21.71 26.72
CA ILE A 208 -12.34 20.32 26.95
C ILE A 208 -11.91 20.24 28.41
N ASP A 209 -12.73 19.58 29.24
CA ASP A 209 -12.39 19.26 30.62
C ASP A 209 -11.27 18.22 30.62
N THR A 210 -10.05 18.72 30.76
CA THR A 210 -8.83 17.90 30.80
C THR A 210 -8.68 17.13 32.12
N GLN A 211 -9.49 17.45 33.14
CA GLN A 211 -9.50 16.76 34.44
C GLN A 211 -10.37 15.50 34.42
N TYR A 212 -11.28 15.39 33.44
CA TYR A 212 -12.12 14.22 33.27
C TYR A 212 -11.34 13.09 32.58
N ASP A 213 -10.82 12.16 33.37
CA ASP A 213 -10.08 11.00 32.90
C ASP A 213 -11.05 9.89 32.46
N ALA A 214 -11.79 10.18 31.39
CA ALA A 214 -12.60 9.18 30.73
C ALA A 214 -11.74 8.10 30.07
N GLU A 215 -12.29 6.90 29.95
CA GLU A 215 -11.62 5.73 29.35
C GLU A 215 -11.09 6.02 27.93
N TYR A 216 -11.79 6.82 27.11
CA TYR A 216 -11.31 7.19 25.77
C TYR A 216 -10.08 8.10 25.75
N ASN A 217 -9.66 8.64 26.90
CA ASN A 217 -8.46 9.47 27.05
C ASN A 217 -7.26 8.68 27.60
N SER A 218 -7.43 7.40 27.93
CA SER A 218 -6.32 6.56 28.41
C SER A 218 -5.29 6.35 27.30
N PRO A 219 -4.03 6.02 27.66
CA PRO A 219 -3.07 5.51 26.69
C PRO A 219 -3.64 4.31 25.94
N PHE A 220 -3.27 4.18 24.67
CA PHE A 220 -3.66 3.07 23.82
C PHE A 220 -3.13 1.75 24.39
N ALA A 221 -3.99 0.74 24.40
CA ALA A 221 -3.64 -0.62 24.77
C ALA A 221 -3.08 -1.40 23.56
N TYR A 222 -2.28 -2.43 23.86
CA TYR A 222 -1.71 -3.30 22.82
C TYR A 222 -2.79 -3.96 21.95
N ASP A 223 -3.88 -4.43 22.55
CA ASP A 223 -4.98 -5.08 21.83
C ASP A 223 -5.72 -4.13 20.88
N GLU A 224 -5.83 -2.85 21.24
CA GLU A 224 -6.41 -1.81 20.37
C GLU A 224 -5.53 -1.56 19.15
N MET A 225 -4.21 -1.47 19.37
CA MET A 225 -3.24 -1.34 18.29
C MET A 225 -3.27 -2.56 17.35
N ILE A 226 -3.31 -3.79 17.88
CA ILE A 226 -3.39 -4.99 17.03
C ILE A 226 -4.72 -5.05 16.28
N SER A 227 -5.84 -4.77 16.93
CA SER A 227 -7.15 -4.80 16.31
C SER A 227 -7.25 -3.79 15.16
N SER A 228 -6.73 -2.56 15.37
CA SER A 228 -6.68 -1.54 14.33
C SER A 228 -5.74 -1.93 13.18
N LEU A 229 -4.54 -2.44 13.47
CA LEU A 229 -3.59 -2.90 12.45
C LEU A 229 -4.16 -4.03 11.58
N MET A 230 -4.89 -4.98 12.16
CA MET A 230 -5.48 -6.11 11.44
C MET A 230 -6.66 -5.70 10.56
N SER A 231 -7.33 -4.59 10.88
CA SER A 231 -8.40 -4.03 10.04
C SER A 231 -7.86 -3.39 8.74
N CYS A 232 -6.59 -2.99 8.72
CA CYS A 232 -5.98 -2.32 7.57
C CYS A 232 -5.62 -3.32 6.45
N SER A 233 -6.23 -3.14 5.27
CA SER A 233 -6.02 -4.01 4.09
C SER A 233 -5.25 -3.34 2.94
N SER A 234 -4.83 -2.08 3.12
CA SER A 234 -4.12 -1.33 2.09
C SER A 234 -2.77 -1.96 1.78
N LYS A 235 -2.47 -2.08 0.48
CA LYS A 235 -1.18 -2.57 -0.03
C LYS A 235 -0.29 -1.45 -0.56
N ALA A 236 -0.81 -0.22 -0.58
CA ALA A 236 -0.05 0.94 -1.02
C ALA A 236 0.84 1.43 0.13
N ALA A 237 2.09 1.75 -0.19
CA ALA A 237 2.97 2.45 0.72
C ALA A 237 2.58 3.93 0.79
N GLY A 238 2.80 4.55 1.95
CA GLY A 238 2.76 6.00 2.09
C GLY A 238 3.96 6.69 1.43
N PRO A 239 4.08 8.02 1.57
CA PRO A 239 5.24 8.80 1.13
C PRO A 239 6.57 8.34 1.76
N ASP A 240 6.50 7.72 2.93
CA ASP A 240 7.60 7.08 3.66
C ASP A 240 8.07 5.75 3.03
N GLY A 241 7.35 5.21 2.05
CA GLY A 241 7.68 3.93 1.41
C GLY A 241 7.31 2.70 2.25
N ILE A 242 6.67 2.88 3.40
CA ILE A 242 6.28 1.81 4.32
C ILE A 242 4.85 1.38 4.00
N SER A 243 4.65 0.08 3.76
CA SER A 243 3.33 -0.50 3.53
C SER A 243 2.76 -1.07 4.83
N PHE A 244 1.43 -1.04 5.00
CA PHE A 244 0.77 -1.62 6.19
C PHE A 244 1.21 -3.05 6.52
N ILE A 245 1.41 -3.88 5.49
CA ILE A 245 1.87 -5.26 5.68
C ILE A 245 3.25 -5.36 6.35
N MET A 246 4.13 -4.36 6.20
CA MET A 246 5.41 -4.33 6.89
C MET A 246 5.21 -4.13 8.39
N ILE A 247 4.32 -3.21 8.77
CA ILE A 247 3.96 -2.95 10.17
C ILE A 247 3.27 -4.17 10.79
N GLN A 248 2.34 -4.80 10.06
CA GLN A 248 1.67 -6.05 10.49
C GLN A 248 2.62 -7.23 10.69
N LYS A 249 3.83 -7.18 10.13
CA LYS A 249 4.83 -8.24 10.20
C LYS A 249 5.99 -7.93 11.13
N LEU A 250 5.93 -6.83 11.87
CA LEU A 250 6.91 -6.51 12.90
C LEU A 250 6.92 -7.56 14.02
N PRO A 251 8.07 -7.79 14.68
CA PRO A 251 8.13 -8.60 15.89
C PRO A 251 7.42 -7.88 17.05
N THR A 252 6.98 -8.65 18.06
CA THR A 252 6.26 -8.11 19.23
C THR A 252 7.04 -7.01 19.95
N SER A 253 8.36 -7.18 20.12
CA SER A 253 9.22 -6.15 20.75
C SER A 253 9.20 -4.81 20.02
N ALA A 254 9.15 -4.83 18.69
CA ALA A 254 9.06 -3.64 17.86
C ALA A 254 7.67 -3.00 17.93
N LEU A 255 6.61 -3.81 18.04
CA LEU A 255 5.24 -3.33 18.24
C LEU A 255 5.08 -2.68 19.62
N ASP A 256 5.66 -3.26 20.67
CA ASP A 256 5.67 -2.67 22.02
C ASP A 256 6.34 -1.29 22.03
N LYS A 257 7.47 -1.17 21.33
CA LYS A 257 8.17 0.12 21.18
C LYS A 257 7.35 1.13 20.37
N LEU A 258 6.67 0.71 19.30
CA LEU A 258 5.75 1.58 18.56
C LEU A 258 4.60 2.06 19.43
N LEU A 259 4.02 1.18 20.25
CA LEU A 259 2.96 1.54 21.19
C LEU A 259 3.46 2.59 22.21
N GLU A 260 4.68 2.42 22.71
CA GLU A 260 5.33 3.39 23.59
C GLU A 260 5.44 4.77 22.93
N ILE A 261 5.86 4.83 21.66
CA ILE A 261 5.94 6.08 20.88
C ILE A 261 4.56 6.71 20.70
N TYR A 262 3.54 5.93 20.31
CA TYR A 262 2.19 6.46 20.14
C TYR A 262 1.61 7.02 21.44
N ASN A 263 1.81 6.31 22.55
CA ASN A 263 1.37 6.75 23.87
C ASN A 263 2.15 7.97 24.36
N PHE A 264 3.44 8.06 24.03
CA PHE A 264 4.24 9.25 24.29
C PHE A 264 3.68 10.47 23.54
N ILE A 265 3.42 10.35 22.24
CA ILE A 265 2.84 11.43 21.43
C ILE A 265 1.47 11.84 21.98
N TRP A 266 0.63 10.87 22.32
CA TRP A 266 -0.70 11.11 22.89
C TRP A 266 -0.64 11.97 24.17
N ILE A 267 0.24 11.59 25.10
CA ILE A 267 0.41 12.31 26.37
C ILE A 267 1.03 13.70 26.15
N MET A 268 2.01 13.81 25.25
CA MET A 268 2.70 15.07 24.95
C MET A 268 1.72 16.11 24.39
N VAL A 269 0.93 15.75 23.38
CA VAL A 269 -0.07 16.66 22.79
C VAL A 269 -1.07 17.13 23.86
N ARG A 270 -1.53 16.22 24.73
CA ARG A 270 -2.44 16.56 25.84
C ARG A 270 -1.81 17.59 26.81
N ARG A 271 -0.52 17.50 27.10
CA ARG A 271 0.20 18.47 27.96
C ARG A 271 0.37 19.84 27.28
N SER A 272 0.68 19.88 25.98
CA SER A 272 0.85 21.13 25.24
C SER A 272 -0.45 21.92 25.11
N THR A 273 -1.59 21.25 24.93
CA THR A 273 -2.92 21.90 24.94
C THR A 273 -3.28 22.48 26.32
N VAL A 274 -2.77 21.89 27.41
CA VAL A 274 -2.93 22.44 28.78
C VAL A 274 -2.02 23.63 29.01
N ARG A 275 -0.77 23.63 28.51
CA ARG A 275 0.17 24.77 28.65
C ARG A 275 -0.33 26.04 27.95
N LEU A 276 -0.89 25.91 26.75
CA LEU A 276 -1.45 27.06 26.02
C LEU A 276 -2.60 27.75 26.77
N LYS A 277 -3.38 26.99 27.57
CA LYS A 277 -4.44 27.55 28.43
C LYS A 277 -3.91 28.34 29.62
N ILE A 278 -2.74 28.00 30.15
CA ILE A 278 -2.17 28.70 31.32
C ILE A 278 -1.56 30.05 30.89
N THR A 279 -0.92 30.11 29.73
CA THR A 279 -0.35 31.35 29.19
C THR A 279 -1.40 32.36 28.73
N SER A 280 -2.55 31.91 28.21
CA SER A 280 -3.65 32.80 27.83
C SER A 280 -4.48 33.32 29.01
N CYS A 281 -4.32 32.76 30.21
CA CYS A 281 -4.98 33.23 31.43
C CYS A 281 -4.12 34.18 32.28
N GLN A 282 -2.87 34.45 31.87
CA GLN A 282 -1.97 35.41 32.52
C GLN A 282 -1.70 36.68 31.68
N SER A 283 -2.53 36.98 30.69
CA SER A 283 -2.47 38.22 29.89
C SER A 283 -3.78 39.00 29.98
#